data_AF-A0A2T1EB15-F1
#
_entry.id   AF-A0A2T1EB15-F1
#
_cell.length_a   1.000
_cell.length_b   1.000
_cell.length_c   1.000
_cell.angle_alpha   90.00
_cell.angle_beta   90.00
_cell.angle_gamma   90.00
#
_symmetry.space_group_name_H-M   'P 1'
#
loop_
_entity.id
_entity.type
_entity.pdbx_description
1 polymer ?
#
loop_
_entity_poly.entity_id
_entity_poly.type
_entity_poly.pdbx_seq_one_letter_code
_entity_poly.pdbx_strand_id
1 'polypeptide(L)' 'MSMVNAAESMAQERNQVTVTLSEKAMEEYRLVAQWLNMPVATLMRQALEEHHQSPSFGALVRRAREGGEQS' A
#
# COMPACT_ATOMS: atom_id res chain seq x y z
N MET A 1 10.76 -6.42 42.13
CA MET A 1 9.77 -6.98 41.19
C MET A 1 9.05 -5.82 40.53
N SER A 2 9.40 -5.52 39.29
CA SER A 2 8.57 -4.66 38.44
C SER A 2 8.62 -5.29 37.06
N MET A 3 7.56 -6.06 36.74
CA MET A 3 7.38 -6.59 35.40
C MET A 3 6.92 -5.42 34.52
N VAL A 4 7.86 -4.78 33.85
CA VAL A 4 7.53 -3.94 32.69
C VAL A 4 7.06 -4.87 31.58
N ASN A 5 5.78 -4.75 31.23
CA ASN A 5 5.15 -5.47 30.14
C ASN A 5 5.89 -5.14 28.83
N ALA A 6 6.67 -6.08 28.33
CA ALA A 6 7.40 -5.99 27.06
C ALA A 6 6.49 -6.04 25.81
N ALA A 7 5.21 -5.67 25.96
CA ALA A 7 4.20 -5.67 24.90
C ALA A 7 4.00 -4.28 24.26
N GLU A 8 4.60 -3.23 24.84
CA GLU A 8 4.62 -1.86 24.25
C GLU A 8 5.88 -1.62 23.42
N SER A 9 6.40 -2.68 22.80
CA SER A 9 7.45 -2.57 21.78
C SER A 9 6.86 -1.92 20.53
N MET A 10 6.89 -0.59 20.50
CA MET A 10 7.03 0.24 19.30
C MET A 10 6.28 -0.30 18.09
N ALA A 11 4.99 0.02 17.98
CA ALA A 11 4.28 -0.05 16.72
C ALA A 11 4.96 0.93 15.76
N GLN A 12 6.04 0.48 15.13
CA GLN A 12 6.66 1.07 13.96
C GLN A 12 5.51 1.43 13.02
N GLU A 13 5.32 2.72 12.72
CA GLU A 13 4.22 3.20 11.88
C GLU A 13 4.20 2.37 10.60
N ARG A 14 3.27 1.42 10.51
CA ARG A 14 3.08 0.61 9.33
C ARG A 14 2.28 1.48 8.39
N ASN A 15 2.87 1.83 7.24
CA ASN A 15 2.17 2.49 6.15
C ASN A 15 1.07 1.55 5.62
N GLN A 16 -0.09 1.57 6.30
CA GLN A 16 -1.23 0.70 6.03
C GLN A 16 -2.39 1.55 5.53
N VAL A 17 -3.01 1.07 4.46
CA VAL A 17 -4.19 1.69 3.84
C VAL A 17 -5.25 0.63 3.63
N THR A 18 -6.50 0.98 3.93
CA THR A 18 -7.68 0.18 3.59
C THR A 18 -8.28 0.72 2.32
N VAL A 19 -8.50 -0.13 1.32
CA VAL A 19 -9.07 0.25 0.02
C VAL A 19 -10.34 -0.56 -0.23
N THR A 20 -11.40 0.12 -0.65
CA THR A 20 -12.63 -0.53 -1.14
C THR A 20 -12.53 -0.67 -2.65
N LEU A 21 -12.64 -1.91 -3.15
CA LEU A 21 -12.63 -2.22 -4.57
C LEU A 21 -14.04 -2.54 -5.06
N SER A 22 -14.26 -2.44 -6.38
CA SER A 22 -15.43 -3.04 -6.99
C SER A 22 -15.40 -4.57 -6.83
N GLU A 23 -16.57 -5.19 -6.79
CA GLU A 23 -16.70 -6.65 -6.69
C GLU A 23 -15.91 -7.37 -7.79
N LYS A 24 -16.11 -6.94 -9.05
CA LYS A 24 -15.40 -7.46 -10.22
C LYS A 24 -13.87 -7.37 -10.07
N ALA A 25 -13.35 -6.22 -9.63
CA ALA A 25 -11.90 -6.08 -9.45
C ALA A 25 -11.38 -7.04 -8.37
N MET A 26 -12.11 -7.18 -7.25
CA MET A 26 -11.71 -8.10 -6.18
C MET A 26 -11.72 -9.57 -6.63
N GLU A 27 -12.69 -9.98 -7.45
CA GLU A 27 -12.74 -11.31 -8.04
C GLU A 27 -11.54 -11.58 -8.96
N GLU A 28 -11.24 -10.65 -9.87
CA GLU A 28 -10.11 -10.77 -10.79
C GLU A 28 -8.76 -10.81 -10.04
N TYR A 29 -8.58 -9.98 -9.01
CA TYR A 29 -7.38 -10.02 -8.16
C TYR A 29 -7.24 -11.34 -7.40
N ARG A 30 -8.34 -11.91 -6.89
CA ARG A 30 -8.31 -13.23 -6.23
C ARG A 30 -7.92 -14.33 -7.20
N LEU A 31 -8.46 -14.31 -8.42
CA LEU A 31 -8.14 -15.28 -9.46
C LEU A 31 -6.65 -15.26 -9.81
N VAL A 32 -6.10 -14.06 -10.07
CA VAL A 32 -4.67 -13.90 -10.40
C VAL A 32 -3.79 -14.31 -9.22
N ALA A 33 -4.14 -13.88 -8.01
CA ALA A 33 -3.39 -14.24 -6.80
C ALA A 33 -3.37 -15.75 -6.56
N GLN A 34 -4.48 -16.44 -6.80
CA GLN A 34 -4.57 -17.90 -6.72
C GLN A 34 -3.67 -18.58 -7.78
N TRP A 35 -3.71 -18.10 -9.03
CA TRP A 35 -2.86 -18.63 -10.10
C TRP A 35 -1.37 -18.47 -9.80
N LEU A 36 -0.98 -17.34 -9.21
CA LEU A 36 0.39 -17.05 -8.80
C LEU A 36 0.78 -17.69 -7.45
N ASN A 37 -0.16 -18.38 -6.78
CA ASN A 37 0.00 -18.91 -5.43
C ASN A 37 0.54 -17.87 -4.43
N MET A 38 -0.07 -16.68 -4.42
CA MET A 38 0.34 -15.58 -3.55
C MET A 38 -0.84 -14.92 -2.82
N PRO A 39 -0.61 -14.26 -1.66
CA PRO A 39 -1.66 -13.49 -1.01
C PRO A 39 -2.11 -12.29 -1.87
N VAL A 40 -3.42 -12.04 -1.95
CA VAL A 40 -4.00 -10.91 -2.69
C VAL A 40 -3.38 -9.56 -2.27
N ALA A 41 -3.18 -9.35 -0.97
CA ALA A 41 -2.53 -8.14 -0.45
C ALA A 41 -1.09 -7.98 -0.95
N THR A 42 -0.36 -9.08 -1.17
CA THR A 42 1.01 -9.02 -1.71
C THR A 42 0.99 -8.64 -3.19
N LEU A 43 0.06 -9.20 -3.97
CA LEU A 43 -0.16 -8.83 -5.37
C LEU A 43 -0.49 -7.35 -5.52
N MET A 44 -1.46 -6.86 -4.73
CA MET A 44 -1.86 -5.45 -4.74
C MET A 44 -0.70 -4.52 -4.33
N ARG A 45 0.05 -4.90 -3.29
CA ARG A 45 1.24 -4.15 -2.87
C ARG A 45 2.25 -4.06 -4.02
N GLN A 46 2.55 -5.16 -4.69
CA GLN A 46 3.49 -5.14 -5.83
C GLN A 46 3.03 -4.22 -6.95
N ALA A 47 1.74 -4.28 -7.31
CA ALA A 47 1.17 -3.39 -8.33
C ALA A 47 1.25 -1.90 -7.94
N LEU A 48 1.01 -1.58 -6.66
CA LEU A 48 1.14 -0.21 -6.16
C LEU A 48 2.59 0.28 -6.19
N GLU A 49 3.55 -0.56 -5.78
CA GLU A 49 4.98 -0.21 -5.80
C GLU A 49 5.51 -0.05 -7.24
N GLU A 50 5.08 -0.91 -8.16
CA GLU A 50 5.42 -0.79 -9.57
C GLU A 50 4.85 0.51 -10.16
N HIS A 51 3.60 0.84 -9.85
CA HIS A 51 3.01 2.11 -10.28
C HIS A 51 3.75 3.32 -9.68
N HIS A 52 4.14 3.26 -8.41
CA HIS A 52 4.93 4.32 -7.77
C HIS A 52 6.28 4.55 -8.45
N GLN A 53 6.92 3.49 -8.95
CA GLN A 53 8.18 3.57 -9.70
C GLN A 53 8.01 4.12 -11.13
N SER A 54 6.78 4.28 -11.62
CA SER A 54 6.52 4.76 -12.97
C SER A 54 6.83 6.26 -13.15
N PRO A 55 7.32 6.68 -14.33
CA PRO A 55 7.54 8.10 -14.63
C PRO A 55 6.27 8.95 -14.51
N SER A 56 5.09 8.37 -14.79
CA SER A 56 3.81 9.06 -14.68
C SER A 56 3.48 9.41 -13.24
N PHE A 57 3.68 8.48 -12.30
CA PHE A 57 3.50 8.76 -10.89
C PHE A 57 4.50 9.80 -10.37
N GLY A 58 5.77 9.72 -10.79
CA GLY A 58 6.78 10.74 -10.48
C GLY A 58 6.40 12.15 -10.96
N ALA A 59 5.80 12.26 -12.15
CA ALA A 59 5.29 13.54 -12.66
C ALA A 59 4.13 14.08 -11.82
N LEU A 60 3.24 13.22 -11.32
CA LEU A 60 2.16 13.60 -10.40
C LEU A 60 2.72 14.12 -9.08
N VAL A 61 3.71 13.43 -8.50
CA VAL A 61 4.37 13.88 -7.26
C VAL A 61 5.03 15.25 -7.45
N ARG A 62 5.72 15.47 -8.57
CA ARG A 62 6.32 16.78 -8.87
C ARG A 62 5.28 17.89 -8.91
N ARG A 63 4.19 17.70 -9.67
CA ARG A 63 3.10 18.67 -9.76
C ARG A 63 2.43 18.92 -8.40
N ALA A 64 2.22 17.88 -7.61
CA ALA A 64 1.64 18.01 -6.28
C ALA A 64 2.53 18.84 -5.34
N ARG A 65 3.85 18.72 -5.45
CA ARG A 65 4.80 19.57 -4.69
C ARG A 65 4.75 21.03 -5.14
N GLU A 66 4.82 21.27 -6.45
CA GLU A 66 4.77 22.62 -7.04
C GLU A 66 3.42 23.32 -6.79
N GLY A 67 2.31 22.58 -6.74
CA GLY A 67 0.98 23.10 -6.40
C GLY A 67 0.71 23.20 -4.90
N GLY A 68 1.43 22.44 -4.08
CA GLY A 68 1.31 22.43 -2.62
C GLY A 68 2.07 23.55 -1.91
N GLU A 69 3.04 24.18 -2.58
CA GLU A 69 3.76 25.36 -2.06
C GLU A 69 2.99 26.68 -2.21
N GLN A 70 1.76 26.66 -2.78
CA GLN A 70 0.92 27.84 -3.01
C GLN A 70 -0.29 27.93 -2.06
N SER A 71 -0.33 27.15 -0.97
CA SER A 71 -1.41 27.17 0.04
C SER A 71 -0.89 27.53 1.42
#